data_AF-A0A1G3RD49-F1
#
_entry.id   AF-A0A1G3RD49-F1
#
_cell.length_a   1.000
_cell.length_b   1.000
_cell.length_c   1.000
_cell.angle_alpha   90.00
_cell.angle_beta   90.00
_cell.angle_gamma   90.00
#
_symmetry.space_group_name_H-M   'P 1'
#
loop_
_entity.id
_entity.type
_entity.pdbx_description
1 polymer ?
#
loop_
_entity_poly.entity_id
_entity_poly.type
_entity_poly.pdbx_seq_one_letter_code
_entity_poly.pdbx_strand_id
1 'polypeptide(L)'
;MIKQADKEVSRRGFLKKTGLGLGVAVGALVLGPAFASAAEATPSSTPVAEGPFPYSKLDVTEGMVRGHAGYWKSGCSYGAFYAITSMLRDKVGGAYNQVPYRMMAWGRGGGANWGTLCGALTGACAAINMAAADADVNKLVSELLGWYSTIPFPSAEATKMGMAGAFTLTEKAYPKIDLIQTVSESPLCHASNATWIASSGIPLGDDRRKERCARLTADVVAKTVAMLNDYKDGKFVATFKVNEETESCLSCHEQDQEGKMSCTECHDPH
;
A
#
# COMPACT_ATOMS: atom_id res chain seq x y z
N MET A 1 -33.74 -34.70 -40.76
CA MET A 1 -33.57 -33.25 -40.99
C MET A 1 -33.86 -32.59 -39.65
N ILE A 2 -32.92 -31.98 -38.94
CA ILE A 2 -32.32 -30.66 -39.21
C ILE A 2 -30.92 -30.64 -38.58
N LYS A 3 -29.90 -30.25 -39.35
CA LYS A 3 -28.61 -29.77 -38.83
C LYS A 3 -28.79 -28.31 -38.46
N GLN A 4 -28.60 -27.94 -37.19
CA GLN A 4 -28.33 -26.56 -36.81
C GLN A 4 -26.80 -26.41 -36.72
N ALA A 5 -26.26 -25.53 -37.55
CA ALA A 5 -24.87 -25.13 -37.53
C ALA A 5 -24.75 -23.88 -36.65
N ASP A 6 -23.98 -23.98 -35.57
CA ASP A 6 -23.53 -22.83 -34.79
C ASP A 6 -22.61 -21.98 -35.66
N LYS A 7 -23.01 -20.73 -35.92
CA LYS A 7 -22.10 -19.69 -36.43
C LYS A 7 -21.55 -18.92 -35.25
N GLU A 8 -20.29 -19.20 -34.91
CA GLU A 8 -19.46 -18.37 -34.05
C GLU A 8 -19.46 -16.91 -34.55
N VAL A 9 -19.95 -15.99 -33.73
CA VAL A 9 -19.70 -14.56 -33.93
C VAL A 9 -18.36 -14.24 -33.27
N SER A 10 -17.29 -14.20 -34.05
CA SER A 10 -15.97 -13.82 -33.53
C SER A 10 -15.94 -12.32 -33.21
N ARG A 11 -15.32 -11.98 -32.06
CA ARG A 11 -15.19 -10.62 -31.49
C ARG A 11 -14.55 -9.57 -32.43
N ARG A 12 -13.99 -9.98 -33.58
CA ARG A 12 -13.42 -9.08 -34.61
C ARG A 12 -14.47 -8.48 -35.56
N GLY A 13 -15.72 -8.95 -35.56
CA GLY A 13 -16.79 -8.41 -36.42
C GLY A 13 -17.50 -7.17 -35.88
N PHE A 14 -17.42 -6.92 -34.57
CA PHE A 14 -18.15 -5.82 -33.91
C PHE A 14 -17.46 -4.46 -34.09
N LEU A 15 -16.11 -4.45 -34.19
CA LEU A 15 -15.31 -3.22 -34.30
C LEU A 15 -15.17 -2.69 -35.74
N LYS A 16 -15.72 -3.37 -36.76
CA LYS A 16 -15.68 -2.92 -38.17
C LYS A 16 -16.98 -2.29 -38.67
N LYS A 17 -18.02 -2.13 -37.83
CA LYS A 17 -19.34 -1.61 -38.24
C LYS A 17 -19.79 -0.30 -37.58
N THR A 18 -18.93 0.36 -36.79
CA THR A 18 -19.27 1.64 -36.16
C THR A 18 -18.46 2.83 -36.66
N GLY A 19 -17.57 2.63 -37.64
CA GLY A 19 -16.83 3.70 -38.29
C GLY A 19 -17.21 3.83 -39.75
N LEU A 20 -18.34 4.47 -40.05
CA LEU A 20 -18.57 5.26 -41.28
C LEU A 20 -19.97 5.94 -41.24
N GLY A 21 -19.96 7.27 -41.09
CA GLY A 21 -20.88 8.28 -41.61
C GLY A 21 -22.41 8.08 -41.70
N LEU A 22 -23.15 9.04 -41.13
CA LEU A 22 -24.36 9.73 -41.64
C LEU A 22 -24.90 10.57 -40.45
N GLY A 23 -25.00 11.90 -40.49
CA GLY A 23 -25.66 12.69 -41.52
C GLY A 23 -27.09 13.01 -41.06
N VAL A 24 -27.22 14.10 -40.28
CA VAL A 24 -28.39 15.00 -40.07
C VAL A 24 -29.81 14.41 -40.10
N ALA A 25 -30.53 14.55 -38.98
CA ALA A 25 -31.98 14.81 -38.99
C ALA A 25 -32.30 15.91 -37.96
N VAL A 26 -32.82 17.03 -38.49
CA VAL A 26 -33.22 18.26 -37.81
C VAL A 26 -34.53 18.02 -37.04
N GLY A 27 -34.57 18.41 -35.77
CA GLY A 27 -35.79 18.52 -34.97
C GLY A 27 -35.69 19.71 -34.03
N ALA A 28 -36.33 20.82 -34.42
CA ALA A 28 -36.32 22.07 -33.68
C ALA A 28 -37.14 21.96 -32.39
N LEU A 29 -36.52 22.27 -31.25
CA LEU A 29 -37.21 22.85 -30.10
C LEU A 29 -36.43 24.09 -29.66
N VAL A 30 -37.01 25.24 -29.94
CA VAL A 30 -36.60 26.56 -29.46
C VAL A 30 -36.91 26.65 -27.97
N LEU A 31 -35.94 27.05 -27.13
CA LEU A 31 -36.15 27.77 -25.85
C LEU A 31 -34.80 28.25 -25.26
N GLY A 32 -34.54 29.57 -25.33
CA GLY A 32 -33.74 30.31 -24.32
C GLY A 32 -32.26 30.64 -24.65
N PRO A 33 -31.81 31.91 -24.52
CA PRO A 33 -30.42 32.29 -24.67
C PRO A 33 -29.69 32.10 -23.33
N ALA A 34 -29.09 30.92 -23.11
CA ALA A 34 -28.17 30.71 -22.01
C ALA A 34 -27.23 29.54 -22.30
N PHE A 35 -26.45 29.62 -23.38
CA PHE A 35 -25.24 28.82 -23.51
C PHE A 35 -24.06 29.73 -23.18
N ALA A 36 -23.75 29.78 -21.90
CA ALA A 36 -22.38 30.08 -21.48
C ALA A 36 -21.48 29.11 -22.24
N SER A 37 -20.53 29.66 -22.98
CA SER A 37 -19.47 28.92 -23.65
C SER A 37 -18.93 27.88 -22.67
N ALA A 38 -19.18 26.60 -22.93
CA ALA A 38 -18.34 25.55 -22.39
C ALA A 38 -16.97 25.85 -22.99
N ALA A 39 -16.12 26.52 -22.22
CA ALA A 39 -14.70 26.55 -22.54
C ALA A 39 -14.31 25.08 -22.63
N GLU A 40 -14.04 24.61 -23.85
CA GLU A 40 -13.36 23.35 -24.06
C GLU A 40 -12.10 23.43 -23.22
N ALA A 41 -12.10 22.70 -22.11
CA ALA A 41 -10.90 22.51 -21.33
C ALA A 41 -9.91 21.85 -22.29
N THR A 42 -9.00 22.65 -22.83
CA THR A 42 -7.85 22.15 -23.58
C THR A 42 -7.25 21.05 -22.74
N PRO A 43 -7.24 19.79 -23.18
CA PRO A 43 -6.56 18.74 -22.44
C PRO A 43 -5.10 19.17 -22.38
N SER A 44 -4.65 19.56 -21.20
CA SER A 44 -3.24 19.74 -20.90
C SER A 44 -2.61 18.35 -21.00
N SER A 45 -2.33 17.90 -22.21
CA SER A 45 -1.74 16.61 -22.51
C SER A 45 -0.23 16.66 -22.26
N THR A 46 0.19 17.20 -21.12
CA THR A 46 1.51 16.87 -20.59
C THR A 46 1.43 15.40 -20.20
N PRO A 47 2.23 14.51 -20.81
CA PRO A 47 2.24 13.11 -20.44
C PRO A 47 2.48 12.99 -18.92
N VAL A 48 1.70 12.16 -18.24
CA VAL A 48 2.01 11.78 -16.86
C VAL A 48 3.30 10.97 -16.95
N ALA A 49 4.37 11.48 -16.35
CA ALA A 49 5.63 10.75 -16.30
C ALA A 49 5.40 9.46 -15.49
N GLU A 50 5.74 8.31 -16.05
CA GLU A 50 5.69 7.00 -15.37
C GLU A 50 6.96 6.71 -14.54
N GLY A 51 7.95 7.61 -14.60
CA GLY A 51 9.19 7.51 -13.82
C GLY A 51 9.02 7.96 -12.36
N PRO A 52 10.04 7.75 -11.51
CA PRO A 52 9.99 8.13 -10.11
C PRO A 52 9.72 9.62 -9.95
N PHE A 53 8.82 9.95 -9.04
CA PHE A 53 8.52 11.33 -8.69
C PHE A 53 9.62 11.89 -7.77
N PRO A 54 9.86 13.21 -7.80
CA PRO A 54 10.91 13.81 -6.98
C PRO A 54 10.68 13.58 -5.48
N TYR A 55 11.67 13.02 -4.79
CA TYR A 55 11.62 12.84 -3.34
C TYR A 55 12.28 14.01 -2.59
N SER A 56 11.60 14.49 -1.54
CA SER A 56 12.15 15.39 -0.53
C SER A 56 12.13 14.72 0.84
N LYS A 57 13.13 15.00 1.68
CA LYS A 57 13.20 14.39 3.01
C LYS A 57 11.94 14.65 3.83
N LEU A 58 11.43 13.58 4.44
CA LEU A 58 10.19 13.61 5.22
C LEU A 58 10.52 13.49 6.71
N ASP A 59 9.64 14.01 7.54
CA ASP A 59 9.76 13.88 9.00
C ASP A 59 9.19 12.55 9.46
N VAL A 60 9.96 11.80 10.26
CA VAL A 60 9.59 10.46 10.71
C VAL A 60 8.39 10.51 11.64
N THR A 61 8.38 11.44 12.60
CA THR A 61 7.33 11.56 13.61
C THR A 61 6.03 12.04 13.00
N GLU A 62 6.08 13.02 12.10
CA GLU A 62 4.92 13.45 11.31
C GLU A 62 4.35 12.27 10.50
N GLY A 63 5.22 11.47 9.88
CA GLY A 63 4.84 10.26 9.18
C GLY A 63 4.08 9.27 10.08
N MET A 64 4.59 9.01 11.29
CA MET A 64 3.92 8.14 12.26
C MET A 64 2.51 8.64 12.59
N VAL A 65 2.36 9.94 12.86
CA VAL A 65 1.07 10.55 13.21
C VAL A 65 0.08 10.47 12.05
N ARG A 66 0.51 10.76 10.82
CA ARG A 66 -0.33 10.62 9.62
C ARG A 66 -0.68 9.16 9.32
N GLY A 67 0.25 8.23 9.55
CA GLY A 67 0.05 6.79 9.31
C GLY A 67 -1.01 6.20 10.23
N HIS A 68 -0.93 6.54 11.52
CA HIS A 68 -1.94 6.15 12.50
C HIS A 68 -3.32 6.73 12.15
N ALA A 69 -3.39 8.04 11.84
CA ALA A 69 -4.65 8.67 11.43
C ALA A 69 -5.24 8.04 10.16
N GLY A 70 -4.40 7.76 9.16
CA GLY A 70 -4.81 7.14 7.92
C GLY A 70 -5.31 5.70 8.10
N TYR A 71 -4.74 4.94 9.05
CA TYR A 71 -5.28 3.63 9.43
C TYR A 71 -6.73 3.74 9.88
N TRP A 72 -7.04 4.66 10.80
CA TRP A 72 -8.40 4.82 11.32
C TRP A 72 -9.37 5.39 10.28
N LYS A 73 -8.85 6.04 9.23
CA LYS A 73 -9.65 6.53 8.11
C LYS A 73 -10.04 5.43 7.12
N SER A 74 -9.11 4.57 6.69
CA SER A 74 -9.40 3.55 5.65
C SER A 74 -8.51 2.30 5.68
N GLY A 75 -7.92 1.98 6.82
CA GLY A 75 -7.09 0.79 7.03
C GLY A 75 -5.62 0.99 6.70
N CYS A 76 -4.81 -0.02 7.03
CA CYS A 76 -3.35 0.05 7.04
C CYS A 76 -2.70 0.37 5.68
N SER A 77 -3.21 -0.15 4.57
CA SER A 77 -2.67 0.14 3.23
C SER A 77 -2.91 1.59 2.80
N TYR A 78 -4.13 2.08 2.98
CA TYR A 78 -4.41 3.50 2.84
C TYR A 78 -3.53 4.33 3.78
N GLY A 79 -3.42 3.95 5.06
CA GLY A 79 -2.72 4.73 6.07
C GLY A 79 -1.24 4.94 5.77
N ALA A 80 -0.52 3.86 5.42
CA ALA A 80 0.89 3.95 5.08
C ALA A 80 1.13 4.77 3.80
N PHE A 81 0.37 4.49 2.75
CA PHE A 81 0.49 5.20 1.48
C PHE A 81 0.14 6.69 1.63
N TYR A 82 -0.98 6.99 2.30
CA TYR A 82 -1.43 8.34 2.61
C TYR A 82 -0.36 9.12 3.37
N ALA A 83 0.21 8.56 4.44
CA ALA A 83 1.17 9.27 5.26
C ALA A 83 2.37 9.76 4.46
N ILE A 84 3.01 8.86 3.71
CA ILE A 84 4.21 9.17 2.94
C ILE A 84 3.88 10.12 1.77
N THR A 85 2.88 9.76 0.95
CA THR A 85 2.55 10.54 -0.26
C THR A 85 1.86 11.86 0.04
N SER A 86 1.21 12.04 1.20
CA SER A 86 0.69 13.35 1.61
C SER A 86 1.79 14.30 2.07
N MET A 87 2.81 13.84 2.80
CA MET A 87 3.95 14.70 3.12
C MET A 87 4.73 15.09 1.85
N LEU A 88 4.86 14.18 0.88
CA LEU A 88 5.45 14.49 -0.42
C LEU A 88 4.58 15.45 -1.24
N ARG A 89 3.26 15.31 -1.17
CA ARG A 89 2.34 16.29 -1.76
C ARG A 89 2.58 17.69 -1.17
N ASP A 90 2.67 17.79 0.15
CA ASP A 90 2.83 19.07 0.84
C ASP A 90 4.20 19.72 0.53
N LYS A 91 5.27 18.93 0.45
CA LYS A 91 6.64 19.44 0.22
C LYS A 91 7.02 19.62 -1.25
N VAL A 92 6.53 18.76 -2.14
CA VAL A 92 6.95 18.67 -3.54
C VAL A 92 5.83 19.11 -4.49
N GLY A 93 4.58 18.74 -4.18
CA GLY A 93 3.45 18.99 -5.07
C GLY A 93 3.57 18.22 -6.40
N GLY A 94 3.36 18.92 -7.53
CA GLY A 94 3.49 18.34 -8.87
C GLY A 94 2.63 17.09 -9.05
N ALA A 95 3.24 16.00 -9.49
CA ALA A 95 2.55 14.73 -9.74
C ALA A 95 1.89 14.15 -8.46
N TYR A 96 2.43 14.43 -7.26
CA TYR A 96 1.80 13.99 -6.01
C TYR A 96 0.41 14.62 -5.77
N ASN A 97 0.11 15.79 -6.35
CA ASN A 97 -1.21 16.42 -6.28
C ASN A 97 -2.29 15.60 -6.99
N GLN A 98 -1.89 14.74 -7.94
CA GLN A 98 -2.81 13.94 -8.76
C GLN A 98 -3.01 12.52 -8.23
N VAL A 99 -2.33 12.12 -7.15
CA VAL A 99 -2.37 10.75 -6.62
C VAL A 99 -3.63 10.53 -5.75
N PRO A 100 -4.61 9.72 -6.15
CA PRO A 100 -5.76 9.46 -5.32
C PRO A 100 -5.45 8.43 -4.23
N TYR A 101 -5.31 8.85 -2.96
CA TYR A 101 -5.00 7.96 -1.84
C TYR A 101 -5.97 6.79 -1.67
N ARG A 102 -7.24 6.97 -2.08
CA ARG A 102 -8.27 5.92 -2.05
C ARG A 102 -7.86 4.66 -2.82
N MET A 103 -6.92 4.78 -3.76
CA MET A 103 -6.43 3.64 -4.54
C MET A 103 -5.84 2.53 -3.66
N MET A 104 -5.37 2.84 -2.45
CA MET A 104 -4.80 1.85 -1.53
C MET A 104 -5.79 1.35 -0.46
N ALA A 105 -7.06 1.81 -0.50
CA ALA A 105 -8.06 1.40 0.48
C ALA A 105 -8.40 -0.11 0.42
N TRP A 106 -8.28 -0.73 -0.75
CA TRP A 106 -8.54 -2.16 -0.94
C TRP A 106 -7.54 -3.05 -0.19
N GLY A 107 -6.31 -2.57 0.05
CA GLY A 107 -5.24 -3.36 0.67
C GLY A 107 -5.43 -3.63 2.17
N ARG A 108 -6.48 -3.09 2.80
CA ARG A 108 -6.80 -3.36 4.20
C ARG A 108 -7.04 -4.85 4.46
N GLY A 109 -6.59 -5.34 5.62
CA GLY A 109 -6.73 -6.75 6.00
C GLY A 109 -5.92 -7.71 5.12
N GLY A 110 -4.86 -7.22 4.47
CA GLY A 110 -4.07 -8.02 3.52
C GLY A 110 -4.82 -8.29 2.22
N GLY A 111 -5.40 -7.24 1.64
CA GLY A 111 -6.19 -7.29 0.42
C GLY A 111 -7.61 -7.80 0.68
N ALA A 112 -8.59 -6.91 0.82
CA ALA A 112 -9.99 -7.27 1.05
C ALA A 112 -10.21 -8.34 2.15
N ASN A 113 -9.43 -8.27 3.23
CA ASN A 113 -9.42 -9.24 4.35
C ASN A 113 -8.95 -10.67 4.02
N TRP A 114 -8.24 -10.89 2.92
CA TRP A 114 -7.66 -12.20 2.60
C TRP A 114 -6.45 -12.59 3.46
N GLY A 115 -5.91 -11.66 4.27
CA GLY A 115 -4.82 -11.99 5.18
C GLY A 115 -3.47 -12.20 4.48
N THR A 116 -3.30 -11.72 3.23
CA THR A 116 -2.05 -11.83 2.45
C THR A 116 -0.98 -10.85 2.94
N LEU A 117 -0.23 -10.16 2.07
CA LEU A 117 0.77 -9.17 2.47
C LEU A 117 0.16 -8.12 3.41
N CYS A 118 0.84 -7.77 4.51
CA CYS A 118 0.35 -6.76 5.43
C CYS A 118 -0.01 -5.46 4.68
N GLY A 119 -1.20 -4.92 4.98
CA GLY A 119 -1.68 -3.73 4.29
C GLY A 119 -0.71 -2.55 4.45
N ALA A 120 -0.13 -2.36 5.65
CA ALA A 120 0.85 -1.30 5.88
C ALA A 120 2.07 -1.42 4.95
N LEU A 121 2.58 -2.65 4.75
CA LEU A 121 3.65 -2.93 3.77
C LEU A 121 3.17 -2.64 2.35
N THR A 122 1.97 -3.08 1.98
CA THR A 122 1.40 -2.83 0.64
C THR A 122 1.38 -1.33 0.32
N GLY A 123 0.91 -0.50 1.26
CA GLY A 123 0.87 0.96 1.10
C GLY A 123 2.26 1.60 1.06
N ALA A 124 3.17 1.17 1.94
CA ALA A 124 4.53 1.69 2.00
C ALA A 124 5.36 1.32 0.76
N CYS A 125 5.28 0.07 0.29
CA CYS A 125 5.96 -0.38 -0.93
C CYS A 125 5.46 0.37 -2.18
N ALA A 126 4.14 0.64 -2.27
CA ALA A 126 3.61 1.48 -3.32
C ALA A 126 4.19 2.91 -3.26
N ALA A 127 4.36 3.48 -2.07
CA ALA A 127 4.99 4.80 -1.92
C ALA A 127 6.49 4.78 -2.26
N ILE A 128 7.22 3.70 -1.94
CA ILE A 128 8.62 3.49 -2.36
C ILE A 128 8.71 3.49 -3.88
N ASN A 129 7.87 2.72 -4.57
CA ASN A 129 7.85 2.62 -6.03
C ASN A 129 7.56 3.96 -6.72
N MET A 130 6.91 4.90 -6.04
CA MET A 130 6.68 6.24 -6.56
C MET A 130 7.88 7.18 -6.39
N ALA A 131 8.82 6.90 -5.49
CA ALA A 131 9.84 7.85 -5.05
C ALA A 131 11.28 7.41 -5.35
N ALA A 132 11.53 6.10 -5.42
CA ALA A 132 12.85 5.53 -5.67
C ALA A 132 13.03 5.18 -7.15
N ALA A 133 14.28 5.21 -7.62
CA ALA A 133 14.59 4.77 -8.98
C ALA A 133 14.28 3.27 -9.17
N ASP A 134 13.80 2.89 -10.34
CA ASP A 134 13.36 1.52 -10.66
C ASP A 134 14.39 0.44 -10.29
N ALA A 135 15.67 0.73 -10.52
CA ALA A 135 16.79 -0.19 -10.21
C ALA A 135 16.93 -0.48 -8.69
N ASP A 136 16.43 0.40 -7.82
CA ASP A 136 16.58 0.32 -6.37
C ASP A 136 15.30 -0.08 -5.63
N VAL A 137 14.14 -0.04 -6.30
CA VAL A 137 12.83 -0.33 -5.67
C VAL A 137 12.84 -1.69 -4.97
N ASN A 138 13.26 -2.75 -5.67
CA ASN A 138 13.25 -4.10 -5.09
C ASN A 138 14.21 -4.24 -3.90
N LYS A 139 15.30 -3.47 -3.86
CA LYS A 139 16.25 -3.46 -2.74
C LYS A 139 15.62 -2.83 -1.51
N LEU A 140 14.95 -1.68 -1.66
CA LEU A 140 14.23 -1.00 -0.58
C LEU A 140 13.03 -1.81 -0.10
N VAL A 141 12.24 -2.37 -1.02
CA VAL A 141 11.08 -3.22 -0.69
C VAL A 141 11.54 -4.48 0.07
N SER A 142 12.57 -5.18 -0.41
CA SER A 142 13.08 -6.38 0.27
C SER A 142 13.57 -6.08 1.68
N GLU A 143 14.26 -4.96 1.89
CA GLU A 143 14.70 -4.53 3.23
C GLU A 143 13.51 -4.26 4.16
N LEU A 144 12.46 -3.58 3.68
CA LEU A 144 11.28 -3.26 4.49
C LEU A 144 10.50 -4.51 4.89
N LEU A 145 10.27 -5.43 3.94
CA LEU A 145 9.57 -6.70 4.19
C LEU A 145 10.34 -7.59 5.17
N GLY A 146 11.66 -7.65 5.00
CA GLY A 146 12.55 -8.38 5.89
C GLY A 146 12.56 -7.81 7.30
N TRP A 147 12.79 -6.50 7.45
CA TRP A 147 12.73 -5.80 8.74
C TRP A 147 11.40 -6.00 9.46
N TYR A 148 10.28 -5.92 8.74
CA TYR A 148 8.96 -6.15 9.33
C TYR A 148 8.84 -7.56 9.91
N SER A 149 9.45 -8.56 9.26
CA SER A 149 9.31 -9.94 9.68
C SER A 149 10.09 -10.25 10.96
N THR A 150 11.08 -9.42 11.33
CA THR A 150 12.02 -9.72 12.42
C THR A 150 11.90 -8.82 13.65
N ILE A 151 11.08 -7.75 13.59
CA ILE A 151 10.96 -6.81 14.70
C ILE A 151 9.62 -6.92 15.45
N PRO A 152 9.60 -6.63 16.76
CA PRO A 152 8.39 -6.73 17.56
C PRO A 152 7.46 -5.53 17.30
N PHE A 153 6.19 -5.82 17.00
CA PHE A 153 5.16 -4.80 16.78
C PHE A 153 4.03 -4.84 17.82
N PRO A 154 3.46 -3.68 18.20
CA PRO A 154 3.90 -2.33 17.83
C PRO A 154 5.25 -1.97 18.46
N SER A 155 6.05 -1.09 17.85
CA SER A 155 7.36 -0.73 18.41
C SER A 155 7.25 -0.01 19.75
N ALA A 156 8.34 0.06 20.51
CA ALA A 156 8.37 0.78 21.79
C ALA A 156 7.98 2.26 21.62
N GLU A 157 8.41 2.90 20.53
CA GLU A 157 8.08 4.30 20.26
C GLU A 157 6.60 4.46 19.91
N ALA A 158 6.04 3.63 19.02
CA ALA A 158 4.61 3.71 18.71
C ALA A 158 3.73 3.36 19.92
N THR A 159 4.17 2.45 20.78
CA THR A 159 3.50 2.16 22.06
C THR A 159 3.50 3.37 22.97
N LYS A 160 4.66 4.00 23.18
CA LYS A 160 4.79 5.23 23.97
C LYS A 160 3.89 6.35 23.42
N MET A 161 3.90 6.57 22.10
CA MET A 161 3.03 7.56 21.45
C MET A 161 1.54 7.24 21.64
N GLY A 162 1.14 5.97 21.48
CA GLY A 162 -0.25 5.53 21.65
C GLY A 162 -0.76 5.73 23.07
N MET A 163 0.03 5.35 24.08
CA MET A 163 -0.31 5.55 25.49
C MET A 163 -0.40 7.04 25.87
N ALA A 164 0.51 7.86 25.35
CA ALA A 164 0.50 9.30 25.59
C ALA A 164 -0.63 10.05 24.84
N GLY A 165 -1.33 9.38 23.92
CA GLY A 165 -2.31 10.04 23.06
C GLY A 165 -1.67 10.97 22.02
N ALA A 166 -0.43 10.68 21.61
CA ALA A 166 0.37 11.54 20.73
C ALA A 166 0.02 11.41 19.23
N PHE A 167 -0.88 10.51 18.85
CA PHE A 167 -1.40 10.42 17.47
C PHE A 167 -2.50 11.44 17.22
N THR A 168 -2.13 12.73 17.29
CA THR A 168 -3.02 13.89 17.33
C THR A 168 -3.88 14.13 16.09
N LEU A 169 -3.50 13.57 14.93
CA LEU A 169 -4.30 13.66 13.70
C LEU A 169 -5.41 12.62 13.60
N THR A 170 -5.54 11.74 14.58
CA THR A 170 -6.54 10.66 14.57
C THR A 170 -7.87 11.19 15.08
N GLU A 171 -8.82 11.39 14.17
CA GLU A 171 -10.15 11.92 14.52
C GLU A 171 -10.98 10.94 15.35
N LYS A 172 -10.86 9.64 15.06
CA LYS A 172 -11.59 8.59 15.79
C LYS A 172 -10.91 8.32 17.13
N ALA A 173 -11.70 8.24 18.20
CA ALA A 173 -11.21 7.80 19.50
C ALA A 173 -10.57 6.40 19.41
N TYR A 174 -9.39 6.25 20.02
CA TYR A 174 -8.61 5.02 19.99
C TYR A 174 -8.07 4.67 21.40
N PRO A 175 -7.85 3.37 21.71
CA PRO A 175 -7.33 2.93 22.99
C PRO A 175 -5.93 3.48 23.32
N LYS A 176 -5.81 4.23 24.42
CA LYS A 176 -4.54 4.72 24.98
C LYS A 176 -3.98 3.74 26.01
N ILE A 177 -3.68 2.53 25.56
CA ILE A 177 -3.25 1.43 26.42
C ILE A 177 -1.87 0.92 26.04
N ASP A 178 -1.23 0.24 26.98
CA ASP A 178 -0.08 -0.60 26.68
C ASP A 178 -0.54 -1.84 25.91
N LEU A 179 0.17 -2.20 24.86
CA LEU A 179 -0.12 -3.34 24.00
C LEU A 179 1.12 -4.22 23.95
N ILE A 180 0.94 -5.52 24.19
CA ILE A 180 2.04 -6.46 24.06
C ILE A 180 2.62 -6.40 22.65
N GLN A 181 3.91 -6.67 22.56
CA GLN A 181 4.61 -6.75 21.28
C GLN A 181 4.80 -8.22 20.89
N THR A 182 4.71 -8.50 19.60
CA THR A 182 5.06 -9.81 19.03
C THR A 182 5.85 -9.62 17.75
N VAL A 183 6.77 -10.55 17.48
CA VAL A 183 7.41 -10.71 16.16
C VAL A 183 6.52 -11.65 15.35
N SER A 184 6.26 -11.35 14.07
CA SER A 184 5.39 -12.19 13.24
C SER A 184 6.11 -13.22 12.40
N GLU A 185 7.44 -13.12 12.26
CA GLU A 185 8.29 -13.98 11.43
C GLU A 185 7.86 -14.10 9.96
N SER A 186 6.96 -13.20 9.55
CA SER A 186 6.27 -13.22 8.28
C SER A 186 5.75 -11.83 7.92
N PRO A 187 5.82 -11.42 6.64
CA PRO A 187 5.18 -10.20 6.16
C PRO A 187 3.65 -10.36 5.98
N LEU A 188 3.10 -11.55 6.22
CA LEU A 188 1.68 -11.83 6.05
C LEU A 188 0.82 -11.26 7.19
N CYS A 189 -0.29 -10.65 6.82
CA CYS A 189 -1.30 -10.08 7.71
C CYS A 189 -1.97 -11.16 8.56
N HIS A 190 -2.21 -12.34 7.97
CA HIS A 190 -2.76 -13.48 8.69
C HIS A 190 -1.85 -13.92 9.84
N ALA A 191 -0.60 -14.29 9.53
CA ALA A 191 0.40 -14.69 10.52
C ALA A 191 0.57 -13.61 11.61
N SER A 192 0.78 -12.35 11.21
CA SER A 192 0.97 -11.25 12.16
C SER A 192 -0.19 -11.04 13.12
N ASN A 193 -1.45 -11.14 12.66
CA ASN A 193 -2.60 -11.02 13.55
C ASN A 193 -2.79 -12.30 14.37
N ALA A 194 -2.62 -13.48 13.79
CA ALA A 194 -2.80 -14.75 14.48
C ALA A 194 -1.84 -14.86 15.67
N THR A 195 -0.55 -14.59 15.47
CA THR A 195 0.47 -14.59 16.53
C THR A 195 0.11 -13.61 17.64
N TRP A 196 -0.23 -12.36 17.28
CA TRP A 196 -0.57 -11.35 18.29
C TRP A 196 -1.86 -11.66 19.06
N ILE A 197 -2.89 -12.17 18.38
CA ILE A 197 -4.15 -12.58 19.01
C ILE A 197 -3.90 -13.75 19.98
N ALA A 198 -3.10 -14.73 19.57
CA ALA A 198 -2.75 -15.88 20.40
C ALA A 198 -2.00 -15.44 21.67
N SER A 199 -1.03 -14.52 21.55
CA SER A 199 -0.26 -14.04 22.69
C SER A 199 -1.03 -13.09 23.61
N SER A 200 -1.93 -12.27 23.07
CA SER A 200 -2.64 -11.23 23.85
C SER A 200 -3.98 -11.69 24.42
N GLY A 201 -4.60 -12.72 23.82
CA GLY A 201 -5.99 -13.10 24.10
C GLY A 201 -7.02 -12.07 23.62
N ILE A 202 -6.62 -11.04 22.87
CA ILE A 202 -7.52 -9.98 22.39
C ILE A 202 -8.05 -10.37 21.00
N PRO A 203 -9.39 -10.46 20.81
CA PRO A 203 -9.96 -10.99 19.56
C PRO A 203 -9.85 -10.00 18.39
N LEU A 204 -9.97 -10.53 17.17
CA LEU A 204 -9.85 -9.76 15.93
C LEU A 204 -10.81 -8.55 15.88
N GLY A 205 -12.04 -8.66 16.37
CA GLY A 205 -13.03 -7.57 16.31
C GLY A 205 -12.71 -6.35 17.21
N ASP A 206 -11.84 -6.53 18.21
CA ASP A 206 -11.58 -5.58 19.28
C ASP A 206 -10.81 -4.34 18.79
N ASP A 207 -11.18 -3.17 19.32
CA ASP A 207 -10.51 -1.91 18.98
C ASP A 207 -9.06 -1.85 19.48
N ARG A 208 -8.69 -2.63 20.51
CA ARG A 208 -7.28 -2.79 20.95
C ARG A 208 -6.43 -3.49 19.89
N ARG A 209 -7.00 -4.48 19.18
CA ARG A 209 -6.34 -5.11 18.02
C ARG A 209 -6.24 -4.13 16.85
N LYS A 210 -7.29 -3.34 16.60
CA LYS A 210 -7.24 -2.29 15.56
C LYS A 210 -6.17 -1.24 15.87
N GLU A 211 -6.08 -0.82 17.12
CA GLU A 211 -5.03 0.07 17.61
C GLU A 211 -3.63 -0.51 17.41
N ARG A 212 -3.43 -1.82 17.68
CA ARG A 212 -2.17 -2.51 17.35
C ARG A 212 -1.82 -2.35 15.86
N CYS A 213 -2.78 -2.56 14.96
CA CYS A 213 -2.57 -2.35 13.52
C CYS A 213 -2.34 -0.88 13.15
N ALA A 214 -2.94 0.07 13.86
CA ALA A 214 -2.73 1.50 13.66
C ALA A 214 -1.30 1.92 14.02
N ARG A 215 -0.82 1.48 15.19
CA ARG A 215 0.56 1.67 15.65
C ARG A 215 1.58 0.99 14.74
N LEU A 216 1.31 -0.24 14.33
CA LEU A 216 2.13 -0.95 13.33
C LEU A 216 2.17 -0.20 11.99
N THR A 217 1.06 0.41 11.56
CA THR A 217 1.05 1.27 10.35
C THR A 217 1.98 2.47 10.55
N ALA A 218 1.96 3.10 11.72
CA ALA A 218 2.88 4.20 12.05
C ALA A 218 4.35 3.73 12.04
N ASP A 219 4.65 2.56 12.59
CA ASP A 219 6.01 1.99 12.59
C ASP A 219 6.53 1.72 11.18
N VAL A 220 5.70 1.12 10.31
CA VAL A 220 6.06 0.86 8.91
C VAL A 220 6.33 2.16 8.15
N VAL A 221 5.52 3.20 8.41
CA VAL A 221 5.77 4.54 7.85
C VAL A 221 7.10 5.10 8.37
N ALA A 222 7.36 5.01 9.67
CA ALA A 222 8.61 5.50 10.26
C ALA A 222 9.84 4.86 9.62
N LYS A 223 9.86 3.53 9.50
CA LYS A 223 10.95 2.79 8.85
C LYS A 223 11.09 3.18 7.39
N THR A 224 9.98 3.29 6.66
CA THR A 224 10.00 3.63 5.23
C THR A 224 10.52 5.04 4.99
N VAL A 225 10.09 6.02 5.80
CA VAL A 225 10.59 7.40 5.74
C VAL A 225 12.08 7.45 6.07
N ALA A 226 12.53 6.76 7.11
CA ALA A 226 13.95 6.70 7.46
C ALA A 226 14.78 6.12 6.30
N MET A 227 14.34 5.00 5.71
CA MET A 227 15.00 4.38 4.57
C MET A 227 15.05 5.28 3.34
N LEU A 228 13.95 5.95 2.99
CA LEU A 228 13.92 6.86 1.85
C LEU A 228 14.77 8.12 2.07
N ASN A 229 14.85 8.61 3.32
CA ASN A 229 15.75 9.69 3.68
C ASN A 229 17.23 9.29 3.55
N ASP A 230 17.60 8.09 4.00
CA ASP A 230 18.95 7.55 3.83
C ASP A 230 19.26 7.28 2.36
N TYR A 231 18.28 6.78 1.59
CA TYR A 231 18.41 6.56 0.16
C TYR A 231 18.67 7.87 -0.59
N LYS A 232 17.91 8.93 -0.25
CA LYS A 232 18.11 10.27 -0.81
C LYS A 232 19.50 10.83 -0.53
N ASP A 233 20.10 10.47 0.61
CA ASP A 233 21.45 10.86 1.00
C ASP A 233 22.55 9.96 0.43
N GLY A 234 22.21 8.89 -0.30
CA GLY A 234 23.17 7.87 -0.74
C GLY A 234 23.74 7.02 0.41
N LYS A 235 23.08 7.00 1.57
CA LYS A 235 23.49 6.26 2.78
C LYS A 235 22.73 4.96 2.99
N PHE A 236 21.69 4.69 2.20
CA PHE A 236 20.91 3.47 2.34
C PHE A 236 21.75 2.23 2.03
N VAL A 237 21.81 1.32 3.00
CA VAL A 237 22.41 0.00 2.88
C VAL A 237 21.36 -1.03 3.28
N ALA A 238 21.12 -2.03 2.43
CA ALA A 238 20.26 -3.15 2.78
C ALA A 238 21.01 -4.05 3.77
N THR A 239 20.35 -4.43 4.86
CA THR A 239 20.92 -5.17 5.97
C THR A 239 20.20 -6.49 6.23
N PHE A 240 18.97 -6.65 5.74
CA PHE A 240 18.20 -7.86 5.93
C PHE A 240 18.89 -9.06 5.27
N LYS A 241 18.97 -10.15 6.04
CA LYS A 241 19.34 -11.49 5.60
C LYS A 241 18.23 -12.44 6.04
N VAL A 242 17.96 -13.45 5.21
CA VAL A 242 17.09 -14.56 5.63
C VAL A 242 17.72 -15.26 6.84
N ASN A 243 16.91 -15.92 7.67
CA ASN A 243 17.43 -16.69 8.80
C ASN A 243 18.21 -17.93 8.32
N GLU A 244 19.01 -18.51 9.22
CA GLU A 244 19.88 -19.64 8.90
C GLU A 244 19.08 -20.85 8.39
N GLU A 245 17.87 -21.06 8.92
CA GLU A 245 16.97 -22.13 8.51
C GLU A 245 16.51 -21.95 7.06
N THR A 246 16.07 -20.74 6.69
CA THR A 246 15.66 -20.43 5.31
C THR A 246 16.87 -20.47 4.37
N GLU A 247 18.03 -19.99 4.80
CA GLU A 247 19.27 -20.08 4.02
C GLU A 247 19.64 -21.54 3.73
N SER A 248 19.50 -22.42 4.74
CA SER A 248 19.68 -23.86 4.58
C SER A 248 18.72 -24.46 3.54
N CYS A 249 17.43 -24.12 3.61
CA CYS A 249 16.45 -24.59 2.61
C CYS A 249 16.82 -24.11 1.19
N LEU A 250 17.21 -22.84 1.05
CA LEU A 250 17.55 -22.26 -0.25
C LEU A 250 18.82 -22.86 -0.87
N SER A 251 19.70 -23.48 -0.08
CA SER A 251 20.88 -24.16 -0.61
C SER A 251 20.56 -25.30 -1.59
N CYS A 252 19.36 -25.88 -1.49
CA CYS A 252 18.86 -26.92 -2.41
C CYS A 252 17.64 -26.46 -3.21
N HIS A 253 16.77 -25.64 -2.64
CA HIS A 253 15.46 -25.31 -3.22
C HIS A 253 15.43 -23.98 -3.98
N GLU A 254 16.54 -23.27 -4.15
CA GLU A 254 16.56 -21.93 -4.79
C GLU A 254 15.90 -21.86 -6.18
N GLN A 255 15.87 -22.97 -6.94
CA GLN A 255 15.28 -23.03 -8.29
C GLN A 255 13.81 -23.52 -8.32
N ASP A 256 13.30 -24.05 -7.21
CA ASP A 256 11.99 -24.71 -7.13
C ASP A 256 10.94 -23.90 -6.33
N GLN A 257 11.33 -22.70 -5.86
CA GLN A 257 10.48 -21.82 -5.07
C GLN A 257 10.72 -20.34 -5.41
N GLU A 258 9.78 -19.49 -5.01
CA GLU A 258 9.93 -18.04 -5.01
C GLU A 258 9.56 -17.53 -3.60
N GLY A 259 10.49 -16.84 -2.95
CA GLY A 259 10.26 -16.34 -1.60
C GLY A 259 11.50 -16.09 -0.77
N LYS A 260 11.31 -15.28 0.27
CA LYS A 260 12.30 -14.98 1.33
C LYS A 260 11.66 -14.99 2.72
N MET A 261 10.42 -15.50 2.84
CA MET A 261 9.72 -15.65 4.12
C MET A 261 10.32 -16.83 4.87
N SER A 262 10.18 -16.84 6.20
CA SER A 262 10.59 -17.98 7.02
C SER A 262 9.89 -19.26 6.53
N CYS A 263 10.65 -20.29 6.17
CA CYS A 263 10.11 -21.56 5.68
C CYS A 263 9.40 -22.34 6.79
N THR A 264 9.95 -22.30 8.01
CA THR A 264 9.53 -23.14 9.14
C THR A 264 8.20 -22.73 9.76
N GLU A 265 7.67 -21.56 9.38
CA GLU A 265 6.31 -21.14 9.73
C GLU A 265 5.23 -21.99 9.04
N CYS A 266 5.57 -22.66 7.94
CA CYS A 266 4.62 -23.42 7.12
C CYS A 266 5.11 -24.82 6.72
N HIS A 267 6.41 -25.09 6.80
CA HIS A 267 7.03 -26.31 6.31
C HIS A 267 7.89 -26.97 7.38
N ASP A 268 7.76 -28.30 7.49
CA ASP A 268 8.69 -29.10 8.27
C ASP A 268 10.00 -29.29 7.48
N PRO A 269 11.17 -28.99 8.08
CA PRO A 269 12.47 -29.20 7.45
C PRO A 269 12.74 -30.66 7.08
N HIS A 270 13.48 -30.89 5.98
CA HIS A 270 13.88 -32.21 5.48
C HIS A 270 15.28 -32.19 4.85
#